data_AF-E1L5J0-F1
#
_entry.id   AF-E1L5J0-F1
#
_cell.length_a   1.000
_cell.length_b   1.000
_cell.length_c   1.000
_cell.angle_alpha   90.00
_cell.angle_beta   90.00
_cell.angle_gamma   90.00
#
_symmetry.space_group_name_H-M   'P 1'
#
loop_
_entity.id
_entity.type
_entity.pdbx_description
1 polymer ?
#
loop_
_entity_poly.entity_id
_entity_poly.type
_entity_poly.pdbx_seq_one_letter_code
_entity_poly.pdbx_strand_id
1 'polypeptide(L)'
;MLVGLKILVIIAIMGGLIAYMGDKLGTKVGKRRMSLFGLRPKHTSIIVTIVTGLLVAAATVGVLTITSQSVRTALFGMDQLRADMNQLTAEVAAKNAELEQGQALLEANKKELADRMAEIETIRKEVEQSRQELADAEAAKVATEAELSALQASYDEASKKLAALEATRASMEKHIADLQKTQEELKTGIIHLREGTILFQVDQLLAQAVVRNGLSPNEARDAVNSIVEDTNKLVLRRLGVEDHGESVVYVDRQNIEVAISKIEESKTPMVIQVVAAGNIIAGEPAVATIHVYPQQFIYKSGDVIATSVIDGGSNAQVNMLRFLKQVNEEAKSKGVIPDSLSGDIGTIPGDELFSAIRRISMLHGKVYVEAYADGDTYSSGPVHIKLRITQMTDTGKLIKSN
;
A
#
# COMPACT_ATOMS: atom_id res chain seq x y z
N MET A 1 -64.91 102.03 -31.22
CA MET A 1 -65.21 103.47 -30.99
C MET A 1 -66.20 104.06 -32.00
N LEU A 2 -66.07 103.78 -33.31
CA LEU A 2 -66.97 104.31 -34.36
C LEU A 2 -68.47 103.96 -34.18
N VAL A 3 -68.79 102.78 -33.64
CA VAL A 3 -70.19 102.35 -33.42
C VAL A 3 -70.84 103.13 -32.27
N GLY A 4 -70.11 103.34 -31.17
CA GLY A 4 -70.61 104.12 -30.04
C GLY A 4 -70.88 105.58 -30.41
N LEU A 5 -70.00 106.19 -31.22
CA LEU A 5 -70.20 107.56 -31.72
C LEU A 5 -71.41 107.66 -32.67
N LYS A 6 -71.61 106.68 -33.56
CA LYS A 6 -72.80 106.65 -34.44
C LYS A 6 -74.10 106.54 -33.65
N ILE A 7 -74.16 105.68 -32.64
CA ILE A 7 -75.34 105.54 -31.77
C ILE A 7 -75.60 106.84 -31.01
N LEU A 8 -74.56 107.48 -30.48
CA LEU A 8 -74.69 108.72 -29.72
C LEU A 8 -75.17 109.89 -30.59
N VAL A 9 -74.70 109.98 -31.84
CA VAL A 9 -75.19 110.96 -32.82
C VAL A 9 -76.66 110.71 -33.19
N ILE A 10 -77.06 109.46 -33.43
CA ILE A 10 -78.46 109.11 -33.74
C ILE A 10 -79.38 109.43 -32.54
N ILE A 11 -78.97 109.07 -31.32
CA ILE A 11 -79.73 109.37 -30.09
C ILE A 11 -79.82 110.88 -29.86
N ALA A 12 -78.74 111.63 -30.09
CA ALA A 12 -78.76 113.09 -29.94
C ALA A 12 -79.69 113.76 -30.96
N ILE A 13 -79.65 113.33 -32.22
CA ILE A 13 -80.54 113.85 -33.28
C ILE A 13 -82.00 113.48 -32.98
N MET A 14 -82.29 112.21 -32.68
CA MET A 14 -83.65 111.77 -32.35
C MET A 14 -84.15 112.41 -31.07
N GLY A 15 -83.32 112.52 -30.04
CA GLY A 15 -83.66 113.19 -28.78
C GLY A 15 -84.00 114.66 -28.99
N GLY A 16 -83.23 115.38 -29.81
CA GLY A 16 -83.52 116.76 -30.19
C GLY A 16 -84.82 116.89 -31.01
N LEU A 17 -85.05 115.98 -31.97
CA LEU A 17 -86.26 115.98 -32.80
C LEU A 17 -87.52 115.72 -31.96
N ILE A 18 -87.43 114.77 -31.03
CA ILE A 18 -88.52 114.38 -30.12
C ILE A 18 -88.80 115.48 -29.11
N ALA A 19 -87.77 116.10 -28.53
CA ALA A 19 -87.94 117.23 -27.61
C ALA A 19 -88.63 118.42 -28.32
N TYR A 20 -88.23 118.71 -29.56
CA TYR A 20 -88.85 119.74 -30.38
C TYR A 20 -90.31 119.42 -30.71
N MET A 21 -90.62 118.18 -31.09
CA MET A 21 -92.01 117.75 -31.33
C MET A 21 -92.86 117.80 -30.05
N GLY A 22 -92.30 117.40 -28.91
CA GLY A 22 -92.97 117.43 -27.62
C GLY A 22 -93.34 118.84 -27.17
N ASP A 23 -92.42 119.80 -27.29
CA ASP A 23 -92.66 121.20 -26.94
C ASP A 23 -93.67 121.86 -27.89
N LYS A 24 -93.58 121.56 -29.19
CA LYS A 24 -94.47 122.12 -30.21
C LYS A 24 -95.89 121.53 -30.14
N LEU A 25 -96.04 120.25 -29.79
CA LEU A 25 -97.35 119.64 -29.52
C LEU A 25 -97.96 120.21 -28.23
N GLY A 26 -97.17 120.32 -27.15
CA GLY A 26 -97.62 120.86 -25.87
C GLY A 26 -98.13 122.30 -25.96
N THR A 27 -97.37 123.20 -26.60
CA THR A 27 -97.75 124.61 -26.76
C THR A 27 -98.94 124.83 -27.71
N LYS A 28 -99.07 124.00 -28.76
CA LYS A 28 -100.14 124.12 -29.76
C LYS A 28 -101.50 123.63 -29.25
N VAL A 29 -101.52 122.63 -28.37
CA VAL A 29 -102.73 122.20 -27.65
C VAL A 29 -103.12 123.23 -26.59
N GLY A 30 -102.14 123.84 -25.90
CA GLY A 30 -102.37 124.88 -24.89
C GLY A 30 -103.05 126.16 -25.42
N LYS A 31 -102.76 126.60 -26.65
CA LYS A 31 -103.37 127.81 -27.26
C LYS A 31 -104.73 127.59 -27.93
N ARG A 32 -105.07 126.36 -28.34
CA ARG A 32 -106.31 126.06 -29.09
C ARG A 32 -107.54 125.76 -28.21
N ARG A 33 -107.43 125.85 -26.87
CA ARG A 33 -108.51 125.47 -25.91
C ARG A 33 -109.18 124.13 -26.29
N MET A 34 -108.39 123.15 -26.73
CA MET A 34 -108.92 121.83 -27.06
C MET A 34 -109.25 121.06 -25.78
N SER A 35 -110.49 120.59 -25.68
CA SER A 35 -110.96 119.69 -24.62
C SER A 35 -110.84 118.26 -25.13
N LEU A 36 -109.99 117.45 -24.49
CA LEU A 36 -109.99 116.00 -24.68
C LEU A 36 -110.84 115.40 -23.56
N PHE A 37 -111.94 114.73 -23.92
CA PHE A 37 -112.87 114.10 -22.97
C PHE A 37 -113.45 115.03 -21.88
N GLY A 38 -113.85 116.27 -22.24
CA GLY A 38 -114.61 117.15 -21.33
C GLY A 38 -113.79 117.81 -20.21
N LEU A 39 -112.46 117.67 -20.23
CA LEU A 39 -111.57 118.17 -19.18
C LEU A 39 -111.20 119.64 -19.36
N ARG A 40 -111.03 120.34 -18.22
CA ARG A 40 -110.59 121.75 -18.18
C ARG A 40 -109.25 121.89 -18.93
N PRO A 41 -109.10 122.82 -19.90
CA PRO A 41 -108.00 122.84 -20.88
C PRO A 41 -106.56 122.75 -20.32
N LYS A 42 -106.34 123.11 -19.05
CA LYS A 42 -105.04 123.03 -18.38
C LYS A 42 -104.58 121.57 -18.11
N HIS A 43 -105.47 120.64 -17.78
CA HIS A 43 -105.10 119.27 -17.39
C HIS A 43 -104.88 118.34 -18.59
N THR A 44 -105.65 118.54 -19.67
CA THR A 44 -105.49 117.80 -20.92
C THR A 44 -104.07 117.90 -21.47
N SER A 45 -103.45 119.08 -21.39
CA SER A 45 -102.07 119.28 -21.84
C SER A 45 -101.08 118.43 -21.06
N ILE A 46 -101.27 118.27 -19.74
CA ILE A 46 -100.34 117.54 -18.87
C ILE A 46 -100.38 116.03 -19.17
N ILE A 47 -101.59 115.46 -19.34
CA ILE A 47 -101.75 114.02 -19.63
C ILE A 47 -101.11 113.68 -20.97
N VAL A 48 -101.35 114.48 -22.00
CA VAL A 48 -100.73 114.27 -23.32
C VAL A 48 -99.21 114.31 -23.21
N THR A 49 -98.64 115.22 -22.42
CA THR A 49 -97.19 115.26 -22.19
C THR A 49 -96.66 113.99 -21.50
N ILE A 50 -97.33 113.46 -20.47
CA ILE A 50 -96.91 112.23 -19.78
C ILE A 50 -96.96 111.02 -20.72
N VAL A 51 -98.07 110.86 -21.46
CA VAL A 51 -98.24 109.73 -22.40
C VAL A 51 -97.19 109.82 -23.52
N THR A 52 -96.92 111.02 -24.03
CA THR A 52 -95.86 111.23 -25.02
C THR A 52 -94.49 110.89 -24.43
N GLY A 53 -94.21 111.30 -23.19
CA GLY A 53 -92.96 110.95 -22.49
C GLY A 53 -92.77 109.45 -22.30
N LEU A 54 -93.83 108.70 -21.95
CA LEU A 54 -93.79 107.25 -21.82
C LEU A 54 -93.59 106.56 -23.18
N LEU A 55 -94.28 107.02 -24.22
CA LEU A 55 -94.09 106.53 -25.59
C LEU A 55 -92.65 106.73 -26.06
N VAL A 56 -92.05 107.87 -25.74
CA VAL A 56 -90.64 108.16 -26.04
C VAL A 56 -89.70 107.22 -25.28
N ALA A 57 -89.91 106.99 -23.99
CA ALA A 57 -89.10 106.06 -23.21
C ALA A 57 -89.21 104.63 -23.75
N ALA A 58 -90.42 104.15 -24.05
CA ALA A 58 -90.66 102.83 -24.62
C ALA A 58 -90.02 102.68 -26.02
N ALA A 59 -90.14 103.70 -26.87
CA ALA A 59 -89.49 103.72 -28.18
C ALA A 59 -87.96 103.72 -28.04
N THR A 60 -87.41 104.43 -27.05
CA THR A 60 -85.97 104.47 -26.78
C THR A 60 -85.45 103.08 -26.37
N VAL A 61 -86.12 102.42 -25.42
CA VAL A 61 -85.76 101.05 -24.99
C VAL A 61 -85.95 100.04 -26.13
N GLY A 62 -87.03 100.15 -26.91
CA GLY A 62 -87.29 99.29 -28.07
C GLY A 62 -86.20 99.40 -29.13
N VAL A 63 -85.80 100.62 -29.50
CA VAL A 63 -84.70 100.86 -30.44
C VAL A 63 -83.37 100.31 -29.90
N LEU A 64 -83.04 100.57 -28.63
CA LEU A 64 -81.82 100.04 -28.01
C LEU A 64 -81.77 98.50 -27.99
N THR A 65 -82.90 97.83 -27.80
CA THR A 65 -83.00 96.35 -27.79
C THR A 65 -82.80 95.74 -29.19
N ILE A 66 -83.25 96.44 -30.23
CA ILE A 66 -83.05 96.02 -31.63
C ILE A 66 -81.59 96.27 -32.04
N THR A 67 -81.06 97.46 -31.76
CA THR A 67 -79.74 97.89 -32.23
C THR A 67 -78.58 97.30 -31.43
N SER A 68 -78.76 96.98 -30.15
CA SER A 68 -77.68 96.48 -29.28
C SER A 68 -77.94 95.05 -28.79
N GLN A 69 -77.03 94.14 -29.13
CA GLN A 69 -76.99 92.80 -28.54
C GLN A 69 -76.79 92.85 -27.02
N SER A 70 -75.95 93.75 -26.51
CA SER A 70 -75.67 93.87 -25.08
C SER A 70 -76.92 94.23 -24.27
N VAL A 71 -77.80 95.09 -24.80
CA VAL A 71 -79.06 95.46 -24.14
C VAL A 71 -80.06 94.30 -24.18
N ARG A 72 -80.11 93.55 -25.28
CA ARG A 72 -80.94 92.35 -25.42
C ARG A 72 -80.52 91.24 -24.46
N THR A 73 -79.21 90.99 -24.33
CA THR A 73 -78.66 90.01 -23.37
C THR A 73 -78.86 90.46 -21.93
N ALA A 74 -78.78 91.76 -21.63
CA ALA A 74 -79.02 92.29 -20.29
C ALA A 74 -80.51 92.27 -19.88
N LEU A 75 -81.44 92.54 -20.79
CA LEU A 75 -82.89 92.53 -20.52
C LEU A 75 -83.52 91.13 -20.56
N PHE A 76 -82.99 90.19 -21.37
CA PHE A 76 -83.64 88.89 -21.62
C PHE A 76 -82.70 87.66 -21.63
N GLY A 77 -81.38 87.81 -21.41
CA GLY A 77 -80.39 86.74 -21.59
C GLY A 77 -79.73 86.20 -20.30
N MET A 78 -80.17 86.62 -19.11
CA MET A 78 -79.51 86.28 -17.83
C MET A 78 -79.63 84.80 -17.47
N ASP A 79 -80.75 84.16 -17.82
CA ASP A 79 -80.98 82.73 -17.51
C ASP A 79 -80.16 81.82 -18.43
N GLN A 80 -80.00 82.18 -19.71
CA GLN A 80 -79.13 81.44 -20.64
C GLN A 80 -77.65 81.56 -20.24
N LEU A 81 -77.18 82.77 -19.90
CA LEU A 81 -75.78 82.95 -19.49
C LEU A 81 -75.46 82.22 -18.17
N ARG A 82 -76.39 82.17 -17.21
CA ARG A 82 -76.21 81.38 -15.97
C ARG A 82 -76.24 79.88 -16.24
N ALA A 83 -77.11 79.41 -17.14
CA ALA A 83 -77.16 78.01 -17.54
C ALA A 83 -75.85 77.58 -18.22
N ASP A 84 -75.33 78.39 -19.16
CA ASP A 84 -74.06 78.13 -19.84
C ASP A 84 -72.89 78.13 -18.85
N MET A 85 -72.83 79.09 -17.93
CA MET A 85 -71.79 79.13 -16.89
C MET A 85 -71.84 77.91 -15.98
N ASN A 86 -73.03 77.45 -15.57
CA ASN A 86 -73.17 76.25 -14.75
C ASN A 86 -72.78 74.99 -15.52
N GLN A 87 -73.16 74.89 -16.80
CA GLN A 87 -72.79 73.78 -17.67
C GLN A 87 -71.27 73.74 -17.91
N LEU A 88 -70.65 74.87 -18.26
CA LEU A 88 -69.20 74.95 -18.45
C LEU A 88 -68.44 74.66 -17.16
N THR A 89 -68.93 75.13 -16.01
CA THR A 89 -68.29 74.83 -14.71
C THR A 89 -68.40 73.34 -14.39
N ALA A 90 -69.55 72.72 -14.67
CA ALA A 90 -69.73 71.27 -14.51
C ALA A 90 -68.85 70.47 -15.49
N GLU A 91 -68.69 70.94 -16.72
CA GLU A 91 -67.84 70.32 -17.74
C GLU A 91 -66.35 70.44 -17.40
N VAL A 92 -65.89 71.61 -16.93
CA VAL A 92 -64.51 71.80 -16.45
C VAL A 92 -64.26 70.95 -15.21
N ALA A 93 -65.22 70.87 -14.27
CA ALA A 93 -65.09 69.99 -13.12
C ALA A 93 -65.01 68.51 -13.53
N ALA A 94 -65.83 68.07 -14.48
CA ALA A 94 -65.78 66.72 -15.03
C ALA A 94 -64.46 66.43 -15.76
N LYS A 95 -63.97 67.38 -16.57
CA LYS A 95 -62.69 67.25 -17.29
C LYS A 95 -61.48 67.26 -16.36
N ASN A 96 -61.52 68.05 -15.28
CA ASN A 96 -60.48 68.02 -14.26
C ASN A 96 -60.49 66.70 -13.50
N ALA A 97 -61.66 66.15 -13.16
CA ALA A 97 -61.76 64.83 -12.55
C ALA A 97 -61.25 63.70 -13.48
N GLU A 98 -61.55 63.78 -14.77
CA GLU A 98 -61.04 62.85 -15.79
C GLU A 98 -59.51 62.94 -15.93
N LEU A 99 -58.95 64.16 -15.92
CA LEU A 99 -57.51 64.39 -15.95
C LEU A 99 -56.81 63.88 -14.69
N GLU A 100 -57.37 64.11 -13.50
CA GLU A 100 -56.83 63.58 -12.24
C GLU A 100 -56.85 62.05 -12.26
N GLN A 101 -57.93 61.43 -12.72
CA GLN A 101 -58.02 59.97 -12.87
C GLN A 101 -57.01 59.44 -13.89
N GLY A 102 -56.86 60.12 -15.02
CA GLY A 102 -55.88 59.78 -16.05
C GLY A 102 -54.43 59.90 -15.55
N GLN A 103 -54.12 60.96 -14.80
CA GLN A 103 -52.81 61.14 -14.16
C GLN A 103 -52.55 60.06 -13.11
N ALA A 104 -53.53 59.74 -12.26
CA ALA A 104 -53.40 58.68 -11.28
C ALA A 104 -53.15 57.31 -11.93
N LEU A 105 -53.86 57.00 -13.02
CA LEU A 105 -53.65 55.76 -13.79
C LEU A 105 -52.25 55.73 -14.44
N LEU A 106 -51.79 56.86 -14.97
CA LEU A 106 -50.50 56.97 -15.63
C LEU A 106 -49.34 56.83 -14.64
N GLU A 107 -49.46 57.40 -13.44
CA GLU A 107 -48.49 57.21 -12.36
C GLU A 107 -48.50 55.76 -11.83
N ALA A 108 -49.69 55.12 -11.71
CA ALA A 108 -49.79 53.71 -11.37
C ALA A 108 -49.10 52.81 -12.42
N ASN A 109 -49.37 53.05 -13.71
CA ASN A 109 -48.75 52.30 -14.81
C ASN A 109 -47.24 52.53 -14.89
N LYS A 110 -46.75 53.77 -14.66
CA LYS A 110 -45.31 54.05 -14.58
C LYS A 110 -44.64 53.28 -13.46
N LYS A 111 -45.29 53.20 -12.30
CA LYS A 111 -44.79 52.44 -11.16
C LYS A 111 -44.74 50.94 -11.48
N GLU A 112 -45.81 50.39 -12.07
CA GLU A 112 -45.84 48.99 -12.49
C GLU A 112 -44.75 48.68 -13.52
N LEU A 113 -44.55 49.56 -14.51
CA LEU A 113 -43.47 49.42 -15.49
C LEU A 113 -42.08 49.44 -14.83
N ALA A 114 -41.86 50.35 -13.86
CA ALA A 114 -40.60 50.40 -13.12
C ALA A 114 -40.36 49.12 -12.31
N ASP A 115 -41.38 48.60 -11.63
CA ASP A 115 -41.30 47.35 -10.87
C ASP A 115 -41.02 46.15 -11.78
N ARG A 116 -41.69 46.07 -12.95
CA ARG A 116 -41.44 45.02 -13.95
C ARG A 116 -40.05 45.12 -14.59
N MET A 117 -39.56 46.33 -14.84
CA MET A 117 -38.20 46.53 -15.34
C MET A 117 -37.17 46.07 -14.31
N ALA A 118 -37.38 46.35 -13.02
CA ALA A 118 -36.53 45.83 -11.96
C ALA A 118 -36.55 44.30 -11.89
N GLU A 119 -37.73 43.69 -12.00
CA GLU A 119 -37.90 42.23 -12.01
C GLU A 119 -37.20 41.57 -13.23
N ILE A 120 -37.30 42.17 -14.42
CA ILE A 120 -36.61 41.70 -15.61
C ILE A 120 -35.09 41.75 -15.43
N GLU A 121 -34.56 42.83 -14.84
CA GLU A 121 -33.12 42.94 -14.59
C GLU A 121 -32.63 41.93 -13.54
N THR A 122 -33.42 41.63 -12.51
CA THR A 122 -33.09 40.55 -11.56
C THR A 122 -33.09 39.18 -12.23
N ILE A 123 -34.12 38.89 -13.03
CA ILE A 123 -34.23 37.61 -13.76
C ILE A 123 -33.08 37.48 -14.76
N ARG A 124 -32.72 38.55 -15.49
CA ARG A 124 -31.57 38.53 -16.40
C ARG A 124 -30.28 38.20 -15.67
N LYS A 125 -30.06 38.79 -14.50
CA LYS A 125 -28.87 38.51 -13.70
C LYS A 125 -28.84 37.06 -13.21
N GLU A 126 -29.98 36.52 -12.77
CA GLU A 126 -30.10 35.12 -12.37
C GLU A 126 -29.86 34.16 -13.54
N VAL A 127 -30.44 34.43 -14.72
CA VAL A 127 -30.23 33.61 -15.92
C VAL A 127 -28.76 33.59 -16.32
N GLU A 128 -28.09 34.74 -16.28
CA GLU A 128 -26.68 34.81 -16.65
C GLU A 128 -25.77 34.14 -15.62
N GLN A 129 -26.11 34.22 -14.34
CA GLN A 129 -25.45 33.44 -13.30
C GLN A 129 -25.66 31.93 -13.52
N SER A 130 -26.89 31.48 -13.75
CA SER A 130 -27.18 30.06 -14.01
C SER A 130 -26.52 29.53 -15.27
N ARG A 131 -26.39 30.36 -16.33
CA ARG A 131 -25.64 29.99 -17.53
C ARG A 131 -24.15 29.83 -17.25
N GLN A 132 -23.59 30.70 -16.41
CA GLN A 132 -22.19 30.59 -16.02
C GLN A 132 -21.96 29.34 -15.17
N GLU A 133 -22.82 29.07 -14.18
CA GLU A 133 -22.77 27.86 -13.37
C GLU A 133 -22.91 26.58 -14.22
N LEU A 134 -23.78 26.60 -15.24
CA LEU A 134 -23.92 25.48 -16.19
C LEU A 134 -22.65 25.28 -17.01
N ALA A 135 -22.05 26.35 -17.54
CA ALA A 135 -20.80 26.27 -18.30
C ALA A 135 -19.65 25.73 -17.44
N ASP A 136 -19.54 26.17 -16.19
CA ASP A 136 -18.54 25.70 -15.24
C ASP A 136 -18.75 24.22 -14.88
N ALA A 137 -20.01 23.80 -14.69
CA ALA A 137 -20.36 22.42 -14.42
C ALA A 137 -20.09 21.50 -15.62
N GLU A 138 -20.37 21.96 -16.84
CA GLU A 138 -20.04 21.22 -18.08
C GLU A 138 -18.52 21.08 -18.25
N ALA A 139 -17.76 22.15 -18.00
CA ALA A 139 -16.30 22.10 -18.02
C ALA A 139 -15.73 21.12 -16.98
N ALA A 140 -16.26 21.16 -15.75
CA ALA A 140 -15.89 20.23 -14.68
C ALA A 140 -16.23 18.78 -15.06
N LYS A 141 -17.40 18.54 -15.65
CA LYS A 141 -17.80 17.21 -16.13
C LYS A 141 -16.82 16.68 -17.17
N VAL A 142 -16.49 17.47 -18.20
CA VAL A 142 -15.51 17.07 -19.24
C VAL A 142 -14.14 16.77 -18.63
N ALA A 143 -13.68 17.58 -17.66
CA ALA A 143 -12.43 17.33 -16.96
C ALA A 143 -12.47 16.00 -16.18
N THR A 144 -13.55 15.73 -15.44
CA THR A 144 -13.71 14.47 -14.70
C THR A 144 -13.82 13.25 -15.61
N GLU A 145 -14.47 13.36 -16.77
CA GLU A 145 -14.53 12.29 -17.77
C GLU A 145 -13.14 11.99 -18.35
N ALA A 146 -12.33 13.02 -18.58
CA ALA A 146 -10.95 12.87 -19.02
C ALA A 146 -10.06 12.22 -17.94
N GLU A 147 -10.19 12.64 -16.68
CA GLU A 147 -9.49 12.02 -15.54
C GLU A 147 -9.89 10.56 -15.35
N LEU A 148 -11.17 10.23 -15.45
CA LEU A 148 -11.67 8.86 -15.32
C LEU A 148 -11.15 7.97 -16.46
N SER A 149 -11.12 8.49 -17.69
CA SER A 149 -10.52 7.81 -18.84
C SER A 149 -9.02 7.54 -18.63
N ALA A 150 -8.26 8.54 -18.15
CA ALA A 150 -6.84 8.40 -17.85
C ALA A 150 -6.59 7.39 -16.71
N LEU A 151 -7.41 7.42 -15.66
CA LEU A 151 -7.34 6.50 -14.55
C LEU A 151 -7.64 5.06 -15.00
N GLN A 152 -8.63 4.88 -15.87
CA GLN A 152 -8.98 3.57 -16.41
C GLN A 152 -7.88 3.01 -17.31
N ALA A 153 -7.24 3.84 -18.13
CA ALA A 153 -6.06 3.44 -18.89
C ALA A 153 -4.88 3.04 -17.98
N SER A 154 -4.66 3.78 -16.90
CA SER A 154 -3.63 3.45 -15.89
C SER A 154 -3.94 2.14 -15.16
N TYR A 155 -5.21 1.91 -14.83
CA TYR A 155 -5.67 0.66 -14.22
C TYR A 155 -5.45 -0.54 -15.16
N ASP A 156 -5.80 -0.39 -16.44
CA ASP A 156 -5.57 -1.45 -17.45
C ASP A 156 -4.07 -1.75 -17.62
N GLU A 157 -3.21 -0.73 -17.61
CA GLU A 157 -1.77 -0.91 -17.66
C GLU A 157 -1.25 -1.63 -16.39
N ALA A 158 -1.71 -1.21 -15.21
CA ALA A 158 -1.34 -1.84 -13.95
C ALA A 158 -1.80 -3.31 -13.88
N SER A 159 -3.02 -3.59 -14.35
CA SER A 159 -3.58 -4.95 -14.43
C SER A 159 -2.76 -5.82 -15.39
N LYS A 160 -2.33 -5.30 -16.54
CA LYS A 160 -1.43 -6.02 -17.47
C LYS A 160 -0.07 -6.31 -16.85
N LYS A 161 0.52 -5.33 -16.15
CA LYS A 161 1.78 -5.52 -15.42
C LYS A 161 1.64 -6.59 -14.34
N LEU A 162 0.56 -6.57 -13.58
CA LEU A 162 0.30 -7.56 -12.54
C LEU A 162 0.22 -8.97 -13.13
N ALA A 163 -0.55 -9.15 -14.21
CA ALA A 163 -0.65 -10.45 -14.90
C ALA A 163 0.72 -10.93 -15.45
N ALA A 164 1.55 -10.02 -15.99
CA ALA A 164 2.89 -10.35 -16.44
C ALA A 164 3.84 -10.74 -15.29
N LEU A 165 3.73 -10.06 -14.15
CA LEU A 165 4.48 -10.39 -12.94
C LEU A 165 4.06 -11.75 -12.38
N GLU A 166 2.76 -12.05 -12.35
CA GLU A 166 2.25 -13.36 -11.92
C GLU A 166 2.75 -14.49 -12.82
N ALA A 167 2.75 -14.29 -14.15
CA ALA A 167 3.31 -15.25 -15.09
C ALA A 167 4.81 -15.48 -14.88
N THR A 168 5.55 -14.39 -14.62
CA THR A 168 7.00 -14.46 -14.32
C THR A 168 7.24 -15.20 -13.01
N ARG A 169 6.46 -14.90 -11.96
CA ARG A 169 6.52 -15.60 -10.68
C ARG A 169 6.27 -17.09 -10.85
N ALA A 170 5.23 -17.49 -11.57
CA ALA A 170 4.93 -18.90 -11.84
C ALA A 170 6.09 -19.61 -12.59
N SER A 171 6.72 -18.91 -13.55
CA SER A 171 7.91 -19.45 -14.25
C SER A 171 9.11 -19.60 -13.31
N MET A 172 9.33 -18.66 -12.41
CA MET A 172 10.42 -18.73 -11.42
C MET A 172 10.18 -19.86 -10.42
N GLU A 173 8.96 -20.04 -9.93
CA GLU A 173 8.59 -21.16 -9.06
C GLU A 173 8.84 -22.51 -9.76
N LYS A 174 8.52 -22.62 -11.05
CA LYS A 174 8.84 -23.80 -11.86
C LYS A 174 10.35 -24.04 -12.00
N HIS A 175 11.14 -23.00 -12.26
CA HIS A 175 12.61 -23.11 -12.32
C HIS A 175 13.22 -23.53 -10.98
N ILE A 176 12.70 -23.01 -9.86
CA ILE A 176 13.15 -23.40 -8.52
C ILE A 176 12.87 -24.89 -8.29
N ALA A 177 11.67 -25.36 -8.63
CA ALA A 177 11.33 -26.78 -8.49
C ALA A 177 12.22 -27.69 -9.37
N ASP A 178 12.51 -27.26 -10.60
CA ASP A 178 13.40 -27.99 -11.51
C ASP A 178 14.84 -28.03 -10.97
N LEU A 179 15.37 -26.90 -10.51
CA LEU A 179 16.69 -26.83 -9.89
C LEU A 179 16.81 -27.71 -8.64
N GLN A 180 15.79 -27.74 -7.79
CA GLN A 180 15.74 -28.62 -6.61
C GLN A 180 15.78 -30.09 -7.02
N LYS A 181 15.05 -30.45 -8.08
CA LYS A 181 15.07 -31.81 -8.63
C LYS A 181 16.45 -32.16 -9.19
N THR A 182 17.05 -31.29 -9.99
CA THR A 182 18.40 -31.48 -10.52
C THR A 182 19.44 -31.58 -9.41
N GLN A 183 19.29 -30.80 -8.33
CA GLN A 183 20.17 -30.87 -7.17
C GLN A 183 20.09 -32.25 -6.50
N GLU A 184 18.88 -32.79 -6.30
CA GLU A 184 18.72 -34.11 -5.67
C GLU A 184 19.20 -35.24 -6.59
N GLU A 185 18.95 -35.14 -7.90
CA GLU A 185 19.49 -36.06 -8.91
C GLU A 185 21.02 -36.03 -8.91
N LEU A 186 21.63 -34.85 -8.86
CA LEU A 186 23.09 -34.69 -8.82
C LEU A 186 23.67 -35.25 -7.51
N LYS A 187 23.03 -34.97 -6.37
CA LYS A 187 23.43 -35.52 -5.07
C LYS A 187 23.37 -37.04 -5.06
N THR A 188 22.30 -37.62 -5.59
CA THR A 188 22.13 -39.08 -5.73
C THR A 188 23.16 -39.65 -6.69
N GLY A 189 23.41 -38.98 -7.82
CA GLY A 189 24.46 -39.34 -8.77
C GLY A 189 25.86 -39.30 -8.16
N ILE A 190 26.19 -38.28 -7.36
CA ILE A 190 27.45 -38.19 -6.63
C ILE A 190 27.58 -39.32 -5.60
N ILE A 191 26.51 -39.69 -4.89
CA ILE A 191 26.53 -40.83 -3.98
C ILE A 191 26.88 -42.10 -4.75
N HIS A 192 26.22 -42.36 -5.88
CA HIS A 192 26.51 -43.54 -6.72
C HIS A 192 27.90 -43.52 -7.37
N LEU A 193 28.43 -42.34 -7.72
CA LEU A 193 29.79 -42.21 -8.26
C LEU A 193 30.86 -42.37 -7.15
N ARG A 194 30.54 -41.97 -5.92
CA ARG A 194 31.39 -42.16 -4.74
C ARG A 194 31.29 -43.58 -4.16
N GLU A 195 30.39 -44.40 -4.71
CA GLU A 195 30.20 -45.84 -4.46
C GLU A 195 30.95 -46.71 -5.49
N GLY A 196 32.10 -46.26 -6.01
CA GLY A 196 33.17 -47.25 -6.17
C GLY A 196 33.37 -47.88 -4.79
N THR A 197 33.01 -49.15 -4.61
CA THR A 197 32.99 -49.79 -3.28
C THR A 197 34.34 -49.54 -2.59
N ILE A 198 34.35 -48.75 -1.51
CA ILE A 198 35.57 -48.49 -0.75
C ILE A 198 35.98 -49.82 -0.12
N LEU A 199 37.09 -50.40 -0.58
CA LEU A 199 37.55 -51.71 -0.12
C LEU A 199 38.41 -51.61 1.13
N PHE A 200 39.18 -50.53 1.22
CA PHE A 200 39.95 -50.16 2.40
C PHE A 200 39.83 -48.65 2.64
N GLN A 201 39.64 -48.27 3.91
CA GLN A 201 39.62 -46.87 4.32
C GLN A 201 41.05 -46.34 4.50
N VAL A 202 41.20 -45.02 4.44
CA VAL A 202 42.43 -44.35 4.87
C VAL A 202 42.84 -44.81 6.27
N ASP A 203 44.13 -44.97 6.51
CA ASP A 203 44.74 -45.46 7.75
C ASP A 203 44.38 -46.91 8.11
N GLN A 204 43.72 -47.66 7.23
CA GLN A 204 43.46 -49.08 7.49
C GLN A 204 44.72 -49.92 7.30
N LEU A 205 44.98 -50.82 8.26
CA LEU A 205 46.06 -51.81 8.18
C LEU A 205 45.80 -52.80 7.05
N LEU A 206 46.73 -52.88 6.10
CA LEU A 206 46.68 -53.79 4.95
C LEU A 206 47.47 -55.07 5.23
N ALA A 207 48.67 -54.92 5.78
CA ALA A 207 49.54 -56.05 6.15
C ALA A 207 50.46 -55.67 7.31
N GLN A 208 50.89 -56.68 8.06
CA GLN A 208 51.85 -56.53 9.15
C GLN A 208 52.83 -57.70 9.16
N ALA A 209 54.11 -57.42 9.34
CA ALA A 209 55.16 -58.43 9.42
C ALA A 209 56.24 -58.05 10.44
N VAL A 210 56.91 -59.06 10.99
CA VAL A 210 58.05 -58.88 11.89
C VAL A 210 59.33 -59.26 11.16
N VAL A 211 60.30 -58.37 11.18
CA VAL A 211 61.59 -58.51 10.51
C VAL A 211 62.69 -58.64 11.56
N ARG A 212 63.58 -59.63 11.38
CA ARG A 212 64.72 -59.86 12.28
C ARG A 212 65.73 -58.72 12.18
N ASN A 213 66.49 -58.51 13.24
CA ASN A 213 67.60 -57.56 13.27
C ASN A 213 68.83 -58.11 12.52
N GLY A 214 69.76 -57.21 12.17
CA GLY A 214 71.06 -57.58 11.59
C GLY A 214 71.01 -58.04 10.14
N LEU A 215 69.96 -57.68 9.39
CA LEU A 215 69.90 -57.91 7.95
C LEU A 215 70.91 -57.03 7.23
N SER A 216 71.53 -57.57 6.18
CA SER A 216 72.32 -56.76 5.24
C SER A 216 71.41 -55.82 4.44
N PRO A 217 71.96 -54.75 3.82
CA PRO A 217 71.18 -53.80 3.04
C PRO A 217 70.36 -54.40 1.89
N ASN A 218 70.84 -55.51 1.32
CA ASN A 218 70.12 -56.23 0.27
C ASN A 218 69.00 -57.07 0.87
N GLU A 219 69.26 -57.80 1.97
CA GLU A 219 68.22 -58.58 2.64
C GLU A 219 67.11 -57.71 3.24
N ALA A 220 67.44 -56.50 3.73
CA ALA A 220 66.45 -55.55 4.23
C ALA A 220 65.54 -55.03 3.10
N ARG A 221 66.12 -54.71 1.93
CA ARG A 221 65.38 -54.37 0.71
C ARG A 221 64.45 -55.51 0.27
N ASP A 222 64.98 -56.72 0.21
CA ASP A 222 64.21 -57.90 -0.18
C ASP A 222 63.06 -58.17 0.78
N ALA A 223 63.29 -58.00 2.09
CA ALA A 223 62.24 -58.15 3.10
C ALA A 223 61.12 -57.12 2.94
N VAL A 224 61.44 -55.84 2.77
CA VAL A 224 60.45 -54.77 2.56
C VAL A 224 59.66 -55.00 1.28
N ASN A 225 60.34 -55.33 0.18
CA ASN A 225 59.71 -55.61 -1.11
C ASN A 225 58.77 -56.82 -1.03
N SER A 226 59.19 -57.90 -0.36
CA SER A 226 58.34 -59.08 -0.15
C SER A 226 57.06 -58.73 0.61
N ILE A 227 57.13 -57.87 1.63
CA ILE A 227 55.96 -57.45 2.40
C ILE A 227 55.01 -56.59 1.55
N VAL A 228 55.54 -55.69 0.71
CA VAL A 228 54.74 -54.90 -0.22
C VAL A 228 54.06 -55.81 -1.26
N GLU A 229 54.77 -56.82 -1.76
CA GLU A 229 54.21 -57.80 -2.70
C GLU A 229 53.11 -58.67 -2.05
N ASP A 230 53.31 -59.13 -0.82
CA ASP A 230 52.29 -59.85 -0.06
C ASP A 230 51.06 -58.98 0.21
N THR A 231 51.28 -57.70 0.48
CA THR A 231 50.20 -56.70 0.60
C THR A 231 49.45 -56.55 -0.71
N ASN A 232 50.16 -56.48 -1.83
CA ASN A 232 49.58 -56.40 -3.17
C ASN A 232 48.67 -57.60 -3.45
N LYS A 233 49.12 -58.83 -3.15
CA LYS A 233 48.32 -60.06 -3.28
C LYS A 233 47.09 -60.09 -2.38
N LEU A 234 47.17 -59.50 -1.19
CA LEU A 234 46.03 -59.39 -0.27
C LEU A 234 44.98 -58.41 -0.82
N VAL A 235 45.44 -57.25 -1.31
CA VAL A 235 44.58 -56.21 -1.89
C VAL A 235 43.90 -56.72 -3.17
N LEU A 236 44.63 -57.40 -4.07
CA LEU A 236 44.08 -58.02 -5.29
C LEU A 236 42.97 -59.04 -4.98
N ARG A 237 43.19 -59.92 -3.99
CA ARG A 237 42.16 -60.88 -3.55
C ARG A 237 40.90 -60.20 -3.04
N ARG A 238 41.05 -59.06 -2.37
CA ARG A 238 39.91 -58.24 -1.88
C ARG A 238 39.20 -57.50 -3.01
N LEU A 239 39.94 -57.10 -4.05
CA LEU A 239 39.43 -56.49 -5.28
C LEU A 239 38.70 -57.49 -6.20
N GLY A 240 38.89 -58.81 -5.99
CA GLY A 240 38.33 -59.85 -6.85
C GLY A 240 38.98 -59.89 -8.24
N VAL A 241 40.20 -59.36 -8.37
CA VAL A 241 40.98 -59.34 -9.61
C VAL A 241 41.93 -60.53 -9.63
N GLU A 242 42.03 -61.22 -10.76
CA GLU A 242 43.00 -62.31 -10.94
C GLU A 242 44.43 -61.75 -10.94
N ASP A 243 45.33 -62.36 -10.18
CA ASP A 243 46.72 -61.94 -10.09
C ASP A 243 47.46 -62.31 -11.39
N HIS A 244 47.57 -61.33 -12.29
CA HIS A 244 48.35 -61.43 -13.53
C HIS A 244 49.75 -60.83 -13.39
N GLY A 245 50.22 -60.57 -12.15
CA GLY A 245 51.50 -59.89 -11.89
C GLY A 245 51.42 -58.36 -11.91
N GLU A 246 50.21 -57.79 -11.80
CA GLU A 246 50.00 -56.35 -11.72
C GLU A 246 50.28 -55.81 -10.30
N SER A 247 51.04 -54.71 -10.21
CA SER A 247 51.22 -53.97 -8.97
C SER A 247 50.11 -52.93 -8.86
N VAL A 248 49.13 -53.22 -8.00
CA VAL A 248 48.03 -52.31 -7.66
C VAL A 248 48.35 -51.48 -6.41
N VAL A 249 49.23 -51.97 -5.53
CA VAL A 249 49.69 -51.24 -4.34
C VAL A 249 50.95 -50.45 -4.65
N TYR A 250 50.86 -49.12 -4.53
CA TYR A 250 51.94 -48.18 -4.74
C TYR A 250 52.39 -47.58 -3.40
N VAL A 251 53.67 -47.74 -3.11
CA VAL A 251 54.33 -47.10 -1.97
C VAL A 251 55.36 -46.11 -2.50
N ASP A 252 55.40 -44.91 -1.92
CA ASP A 252 56.39 -43.90 -2.31
C ASP A 252 57.83 -44.41 -2.08
N ARG A 253 58.71 -44.19 -3.07
CA ARG A 253 60.10 -44.66 -3.03
C ARG A 253 60.86 -44.12 -1.82
N GLN A 254 60.62 -42.86 -1.43
CA GLN A 254 61.24 -42.27 -0.26
C GLN A 254 60.78 -42.96 1.03
N ASN A 255 59.50 -43.36 1.11
CA ASN A 255 59.00 -44.11 2.25
C ASN A 255 59.63 -45.52 2.36
N ILE A 256 59.87 -46.19 1.23
CA ILE A 256 60.60 -47.48 1.19
C ILE A 256 62.04 -47.32 1.70
N GLU A 257 62.80 -46.34 1.20
CA GLU A 257 64.20 -46.13 1.64
C GLU A 257 64.29 -45.76 3.13
N VAL A 258 63.35 -44.95 3.64
CA VAL A 258 63.26 -44.63 5.08
C VAL A 258 62.95 -45.89 5.91
N ALA A 259 62.07 -46.77 5.42
CA ALA A 259 61.78 -48.03 6.10
C ALA A 259 63.02 -48.95 6.15
N ILE A 260 63.75 -49.07 5.04
CA ILE A 260 64.99 -49.87 4.95
C ILE A 260 66.04 -49.35 5.92
N SER A 261 66.33 -48.04 5.90
CA SER A 261 67.32 -47.41 6.80
C SER A 261 66.97 -47.67 8.28
N LYS A 262 65.70 -47.58 8.67
CA LYS A 262 65.26 -47.90 10.04
C LYS A 262 65.48 -49.36 10.43
N ILE A 263 65.36 -50.30 9.49
CA ILE A 263 65.60 -51.73 9.73
C ILE A 263 67.09 -52.01 9.85
N GLU A 264 67.91 -51.40 8.98
CA GLU A 264 69.37 -51.55 8.96
C GLU A 264 70.02 -51.01 10.25
N GLU A 265 69.57 -49.85 10.73
CA GLU A 265 70.10 -49.21 11.94
C GLU A 265 69.65 -49.91 13.23
N SER A 266 68.60 -50.73 13.16
CA SER A 266 68.00 -51.33 14.35
C SER A 266 68.81 -52.51 14.89
N LYS A 267 69.01 -52.49 16.21
CA LYS A 267 69.61 -53.61 16.97
C LYS A 267 68.58 -54.62 17.45
N THR A 268 67.29 -54.31 17.32
CA THR A 268 66.16 -55.15 17.75
C THR A 268 65.30 -55.53 16.55
N PRO A 269 64.55 -56.65 16.61
CA PRO A 269 63.59 -56.96 15.56
C PRO A 269 62.61 -55.78 15.37
N MET A 270 62.09 -55.61 14.16
CA MET A 270 61.22 -54.50 13.78
C MET A 270 59.88 -55.02 13.28
N VAL A 271 58.81 -54.29 13.56
CA VAL A 271 57.47 -54.48 12.99
C VAL A 271 57.32 -53.53 11.82
N ILE A 272 56.87 -54.08 10.70
CA ILE A 272 56.51 -53.32 9.51
C ILE A 272 55.00 -53.41 9.36
N GLN A 273 54.35 -52.25 9.26
CA GLN A 273 52.93 -52.13 8.95
C GLN A 273 52.78 -51.41 7.62
N VAL A 274 52.03 -52.02 6.71
CA VAL A 274 51.61 -51.40 5.46
C VAL A 274 50.18 -50.93 5.64
N VAL A 275 49.98 -49.62 5.50
CA VAL A 275 48.72 -48.94 5.82
C VAL A 275 48.25 -48.18 4.59
N ALA A 276 46.94 -48.12 4.36
CA ALA A 276 46.39 -47.34 3.26
C ALA A 276 46.62 -45.84 3.46
N ALA A 277 47.28 -45.18 2.50
CA ALA A 277 47.54 -43.73 2.56
C ALA A 277 46.31 -42.88 2.18
N GLY A 278 45.30 -43.51 1.59
CA GLY A 278 44.02 -42.94 1.21
C GLY A 278 42.98 -44.04 1.02
N ASN A 279 41.75 -43.67 0.69
CA ASN A 279 40.71 -44.67 0.40
C ASN A 279 41.07 -45.48 -0.85
N ILE A 280 41.06 -46.80 -0.73
CA ILE A 280 41.34 -47.72 -1.85
C ILE A 280 40.01 -48.13 -2.48
N ILE A 281 39.83 -47.79 -3.75
CA ILE A 281 38.61 -48.01 -4.54
C ILE A 281 38.91 -49.03 -5.64
N ALA A 282 37.92 -49.87 -5.99
CA ALA A 282 38.05 -50.79 -7.10
C ALA A 282 38.29 -50.05 -8.43
N GLY A 283 39.38 -50.40 -9.13
CA GLY A 283 39.75 -49.82 -10.43
C GLY A 283 40.77 -48.67 -10.36
N GLU A 284 41.14 -48.20 -9.17
CA GLU A 284 42.17 -47.17 -8.97
C GLU A 284 43.45 -47.78 -8.34
N PRO A 285 44.64 -47.20 -8.62
CA PRO A 285 45.86 -47.55 -7.90
C PRO A 285 45.72 -47.34 -6.38
N ALA A 286 46.00 -48.38 -5.60
CA ALA A 286 45.98 -48.35 -4.14
C ALA A 286 47.26 -47.71 -3.60
N VAL A 287 47.18 -46.53 -3.00
CA VAL A 287 48.35 -45.88 -2.40
C VAL A 287 48.51 -46.33 -0.94
N ALA A 288 49.70 -46.79 -0.57
CA ALA A 288 50.02 -47.27 0.77
C ALA A 288 51.27 -46.59 1.34
N THR A 289 51.38 -46.59 2.67
CA THR A 289 52.52 -46.09 3.45
C THR A 289 53.01 -47.18 4.40
N ILE A 290 54.32 -47.29 4.51
CA ILE A 290 55.02 -48.21 5.39
C ILE A 290 55.41 -47.48 6.67
N HIS A 291 54.98 -48.04 7.79
CA HIS A 291 55.38 -47.65 9.13
C HIS A 291 56.27 -48.74 9.73
N VAL A 292 57.37 -48.33 10.38
CA VAL A 292 58.33 -49.24 11.00
C VAL A 292 58.50 -48.89 12.47
N TYR A 293 58.30 -49.89 13.32
CA TYR A 293 58.35 -49.76 14.78
C TYR A 293 59.25 -50.85 15.39
N PRO A 294 59.90 -50.63 16.54
CA PRO A 294 60.61 -51.70 17.26
C PRO A 294 59.66 -52.80 17.77
N GLN A 295 60.03 -54.07 17.57
CA GLN A 295 59.36 -55.22 18.18
C GLN A 295 59.86 -55.38 19.62
N GLN A 296 58.98 -55.10 20.59
CA GLN A 296 59.30 -55.14 22.01
C GLN A 296 58.35 -56.09 22.73
N PHE A 297 58.85 -56.81 23.73
CA PHE A 297 58.00 -57.59 24.64
C PHE A 297 57.38 -56.63 25.67
N ILE A 298 56.05 -56.60 25.75
CA ILE A 298 55.33 -55.59 26.55
C ILE A 298 54.70 -56.23 27.80
N TYR A 299 53.99 -57.35 27.63
CA TYR A 299 53.27 -58.01 28.70
C TYR A 299 53.55 -59.51 28.71
N LYS A 300 53.73 -60.08 29.89
CA LYS A 300 53.64 -61.51 30.13
C LYS A 300 52.20 -61.91 30.40
N SER A 301 51.83 -63.15 30.07
CA SER A 301 50.52 -63.69 30.44
C SER A 301 50.25 -63.54 31.94
N GLY A 302 49.11 -62.93 32.28
CA GLY A 302 48.68 -62.63 33.64
C GLY A 302 49.12 -61.26 34.17
N ASP A 303 49.92 -60.50 33.42
CA ASP A 303 50.33 -59.16 33.83
C ASP A 303 49.13 -58.22 33.87
N VAL A 304 49.06 -57.44 34.96
CA VAL A 304 48.02 -56.42 35.13
C VAL A 304 48.37 -55.21 34.25
N ILE A 305 47.44 -54.88 33.35
CA ILE A 305 47.55 -53.74 32.46
C ILE A 305 47.15 -52.48 33.22
N ALA A 306 45.90 -52.44 33.72
CA ALA A 306 45.41 -51.33 34.53
C ALA A 306 44.37 -51.82 35.55
N THR A 307 44.18 -51.02 36.60
CA THR A 307 43.21 -51.27 37.66
C THR A 307 42.42 -50.00 37.92
N SER A 308 41.16 -50.14 38.33
CA SER A 308 40.32 -49.00 38.68
C SER A 308 39.18 -49.41 39.62
N VAL A 309 38.69 -48.43 40.38
CA VAL A 309 37.48 -48.57 41.19
C VAL A 309 36.35 -47.86 40.47
N ILE A 310 35.32 -48.62 40.10
CA ILE A 310 34.15 -48.10 39.38
C ILE A 310 32.87 -48.27 40.19
N ASP A 311 31.92 -47.38 39.97
CA ASP A 311 30.58 -47.49 40.56
C ASP A 311 29.74 -48.47 39.74
N GLY A 312 29.18 -49.47 40.44
CA GLY A 312 28.18 -50.38 39.89
C GLY A 312 26.77 -49.80 39.86
N GLY A 313 25.80 -50.60 39.42
CA GLY A 313 24.43 -50.15 39.16
C GLY A 313 24.21 -49.56 37.76
N SER A 314 23.36 -48.54 37.64
CA SER A 314 22.89 -48.01 36.35
C SER A 314 23.98 -47.43 35.45
N ASN A 315 25.10 -46.98 36.02
CA ASN A 315 26.22 -46.37 35.27
C ASN A 315 27.34 -47.38 34.92
N ALA A 316 27.14 -48.68 35.17
CA ALA A 316 28.15 -49.72 34.95
C ALA A 316 28.74 -49.72 33.53
N GLN A 317 27.92 -49.54 32.50
CA GLN A 317 28.37 -49.53 31.11
C GLN A 317 29.30 -48.35 30.81
N VAL A 318 28.91 -47.13 31.19
CA VAL A 318 29.71 -45.91 30.95
C VAL A 318 31.03 -45.98 31.71
N ASN A 319 31.00 -46.43 32.96
CA ASN A 319 32.20 -46.58 33.77
C ASN A 319 33.14 -47.67 33.23
N MET A 320 32.60 -48.78 32.73
CA MET A 320 33.41 -49.82 32.08
C MET A 320 34.09 -49.29 30.81
N LEU A 321 33.38 -48.56 29.94
CA LEU A 321 33.98 -47.97 28.74
C LEU A 321 35.10 -46.96 29.08
N ARG A 322 34.92 -46.15 30.13
CA ARG A 322 35.97 -45.26 30.63
C ARG A 322 37.19 -46.03 31.11
N PHE A 323 36.98 -47.14 31.83
CA PHE A 323 38.05 -48.01 32.28
C PHE A 323 38.81 -48.65 31.10
N LEU A 324 38.10 -49.17 30.10
CA LEU A 324 38.74 -49.72 28.90
C LEU A 324 39.54 -48.67 28.12
N LYS A 325 39.07 -47.43 28.06
CA LYS A 325 39.86 -46.33 27.49
C LYS A 325 41.16 -46.11 28.26
N GLN A 326 41.12 -46.17 29.60
CA GLN A 326 42.32 -46.07 30.42
C GLN A 326 43.27 -47.26 30.18
N VAL A 327 42.74 -48.48 30.05
CA VAL A 327 43.53 -49.68 29.69
C VAL A 327 44.21 -49.49 28.34
N ASN A 328 43.52 -48.91 27.36
CA ASN A 328 44.07 -48.58 26.04
C ASN A 328 45.25 -47.61 26.15
N GLU A 329 45.07 -46.47 26.83
CA GLU A 329 46.14 -45.47 27.03
C GLU A 329 47.36 -46.03 27.77
N GLU A 330 47.14 -46.84 28.82
CA GLU A 330 48.22 -47.45 29.60
C GLU A 330 49.07 -48.37 28.73
N ALA A 331 48.45 -49.26 27.96
CA ALA A 331 49.20 -50.18 27.11
C ALA A 331 49.81 -49.50 25.87
N LYS A 332 49.20 -48.44 25.35
CA LYS A 332 49.86 -47.56 24.36
C LYS A 332 51.12 -46.90 24.93
N SER A 333 51.04 -46.41 26.17
CA SER A 333 52.20 -45.77 26.84
C SER A 333 53.35 -46.76 27.08
N LYS A 334 53.04 -48.04 27.33
CA LYS A 334 54.04 -49.10 27.46
C LYS A 334 54.64 -49.56 26.14
N GLY A 335 54.10 -49.14 24.99
CA GLY A 335 54.67 -49.40 23.67
C GLY A 335 53.89 -50.39 22.79
N VAL A 336 52.62 -50.70 23.12
CA VAL A 336 51.75 -51.40 22.18
C VAL A 336 51.36 -50.47 21.03
N ILE A 337 51.54 -50.94 19.80
CA ILE A 337 51.15 -50.21 18.60
C ILE A 337 49.62 -50.32 18.45
N PRO A 338 48.89 -49.20 18.42
CA PRO A 338 47.45 -49.24 18.23
C PRO A 338 47.09 -49.62 16.79
N ASP A 339 45.91 -50.21 16.61
CA ASP A 339 45.31 -50.37 15.29
C ASP A 339 45.20 -49.00 14.61
N SER A 340 45.66 -48.92 13.37
CA SER A 340 45.77 -47.66 12.65
C SER A 340 44.40 -47.02 12.34
N LEU A 341 43.32 -47.82 12.29
CA LEU A 341 41.96 -47.33 12.02
C LEU A 341 41.18 -47.06 13.31
N SER A 342 41.10 -48.03 14.23
CA SER A 342 40.29 -47.87 15.44
C SER A 342 41.01 -47.14 16.58
N GLY A 343 42.35 -47.12 16.56
CA GLY A 343 43.16 -46.65 17.68
C GLY A 343 43.13 -47.60 18.88
N ASP A 344 42.54 -48.79 18.74
CA ASP A 344 42.48 -49.79 19.80
C ASP A 344 43.72 -50.67 19.78
N ILE A 345 44.20 -51.03 20.96
CA ILE A 345 45.39 -51.87 21.14
C ILE A 345 45.07 -53.34 21.40
N GLY A 346 43.80 -53.66 21.64
CA GLY A 346 43.43 -54.91 22.29
C GLY A 346 42.01 -55.35 22.00
N THR A 347 41.76 -56.62 22.24
CA THR A 347 40.47 -57.27 21.97
C THR A 347 39.91 -57.88 23.25
N ILE A 348 38.61 -57.70 23.44
CA ILE A 348 37.83 -58.38 24.49
C ILE A 348 36.67 -59.07 23.77
N PRO A 349 36.45 -60.37 23.98
CA PRO A 349 35.26 -61.05 23.46
C PRO A 349 33.99 -60.31 23.91
N GLY A 350 33.08 -60.05 22.97
CA GLY A 350 31.90 -59.22 23.25
C GLY A 350 31.02 -59.80 24.36
N ASP A 351 30.86 -61.13 24.37
CA ASP A 351 30.15 -61.87 25.42
C ASP A 351 30.81 -61.71 26.81
N GLU A 352 32.15 -61.77 26.88
CA GLU A 352 32.89 -61.50 28.12
C GLU A 352 32.65 -60.06 28.60
N LEU A 353 32.75 -59.07 27.72
CA LEU A 353 32.49 -57.66 28.06
C LEU A 353 31.05 -57.44 28.54
N PHE A 354 30.05 -57.98 27.84
CA PHE A 354 28.65 -57.87 28.26
C PHE A 354 28.41 -58.58 29.59
N SER A 355 29.04 -59.73 29.83
CA SER A 355 28.94 -60.44 31.11
C SER A 355 29.53 -59.61 32.26
N ALA A 356 30.68 -58.97 32.03
CA ALA A 356 31.34 -58.09 32.98
C ALA A 356 30.47 -56.88 33.34
N ILE A 357 29.92 -56.19 32.34
CA ILE A 357 29.03 -55.04 32.54
C ILE A 357 27.77 -55.44 33.33
N ARG A 358 27.14 -56.58 32.98
CA ARG A 358 25.98 -57.09 33.72
C ARG A 358 26.32 -57.41 35.17
N ARG A 359 27.47 -58.05 35.42
CA ARG A 359 27.93 -58.37 36.77
C ARG A 359 28.14 -57.11 37.61
N ILE A 360 28.75 -56.07 37.05
CA ILE A 360 28.96 -54.78 37.73
C ILE A 360 27.64 -54.03 37.96
N SER A 361 26.69 -54.15 37.03
CA SER A 361 25.36 -53.55 37.19
C SER A 361 24.57 -54.14 38.36
N MET A 362 24.71 -55.46 38.61
CA MET A 362 24.08 -56.13 39.76
C MET A 362 24.75 -55.79 41.11
N LEU A 363 26.01 -55.37 41.09
CA LEU A 363 26.74 -54.97 42.30
C LEU A 363 26.43 -53.50 42.61
N HIS A 364 25.58 -53.25 43.62
CA HIS A 364 25.33 -51.89 44.09
C HIS A 364 26.48 -51.43 45.00
N GLY A 365 27.29 -50.47 44.53
CA GLY A 365 28.42 -49.90 45.27
C GLY A 365 29.73 -49.82 44.47
N LYS A 366 30.85 -49.61 45.17
CA LYS A 366 32.20 -49.55 44.57
C LYS A 366 32.68 -50.96 44.22
N VAL A 367 33.13 -51.13 42.99
CA VAL A 367 33.65 -52.40 42.45
C VAL A 367 35.07 -52.19 41.96
N TYR A 368 35.98 -53.04 42.39
CA TYR A 368 37.36 -53.07 41.93
C TYR A 368 37.44 -53.90 40.65
N VAL A 369 37.95 -53.30 39.57
CA VAL A 369 38.13 -53.95 38.27
C VAL A 369 39.60 -53.92 37.89
N GLU A 370 40.08 -55.08 37.47
CA GLU A 370 41.45 -55.31 37.02
C GLU A 370 41.40 -55.86 35.60
N ALA A 371 42.13 -55.23 34.69
CA ALA A 371 42.37 -55.71 33.34
C ALA A 371 43.76 -56.32 33.28
N TYR A 372 43.86 -57.58 32.84
CA TYR A 372 45.13 -58.29 32.72
C TYR A 372 45.28 -58.90 31.33
N ALA A 373 46.54 -59.05 30.90
CA ALA A 373 46.88 -59.66 29.63
C ALA A 373 46.67 -61.17 29.65
N ASP A 374 45.95 -61.69 28.67
CA ASP A 374 45.70 -63.11 28.46
C ASP A 374 46.64 -63.67 27.39
N GLY A 375 47.89 -63.88 27.79
CA GLY A 375 48.96 -64.29 26.88
C GLY A 375 50.10 -63.28 26.80
N ASP A 376 51.25 -63.75 26.33
CA ASP A 376 52.41 -62.91 26.10
C ASP A 376 52.12 -61.95 24.93
N THR A 377 52.32 -60.65 25.16
CA THR A 377 52.01 -59.60 24.19
C THR A 377 53.24 -58.78 23.82
N TYR A 378 53.42 -58.55 22.53
CA TYR A 378 54.46 -57.72 21.96
C TYR A 378 53.90 -56.40 21.44
N SER A 379 54.77 -55.46 21.07
CA SER A 379 54.39 -54.16 20.51
C SER A 379 53.52 -54.29 19.26
N SER A 380 53.64 -55.40 18.51
CA SER A 380 52.81 -55.73 17.36
C SER A 380 51.31 -55.91 17.66
N GLY A 381 50.93 -56.14 18.93
CA GLY A 381 49.54 -56.39 19.34
C GLY A 381 48.92 -57.64 18.67
N PRO A 382 47.59 -57.82 18.80
CA PRO A 382 46.70 -57.15 19.75
C PRO A 382 46.88 -57.68 21.18
N VAL A 383 46.58 -56.86 22.18
CA VAL A 383 46.53 -57.28 23.59
C VAL A 383 45.20 -58.01 23.84
N HIS A 384 45.25 -59.30 24.13
CA HIS A 384 44.06 -60.02 24.60
C HIS A 384 43.82 -59.66 26.07
N ILE A 385 42.69 -59.02 26.35
CA ILE A 385 42.40 -58.48 27.68
C ILE A 385 41.33 -59.34 28.35
N LYS A 386 41.59 -59.75 29.61
CA LYS A 386 40.59 -60.33 30.50
C LYS A 386 40.33 -59.43 31.68
N LEU A 387 39.10 -59.51 32.20
CA LEU A 387 38.62 -58.67 33.30
C LEU A 387 38.40 -59.49 34.56
N ARG A 388 38.94 -59.02 35.68
CA ARG A 388 38.68 -59.55 37.03
C ARG A 388 37.90 -58.51 37.83
N ILE A 389 36.77 -58.93 38.39
CA ILE A 389 35.81 -58.05 39.08
C ILE A 389 35.68 -58.49 40.54
N THR A 390 35.94 -57.58 41.47
CA THR A 390 35.94 -57.84 42.91
C THR A 390 35.12 -56.77 43.63
N GLN A 391 34.15 -57.17 44.47
CA GLN A 391 33.33 -56.22 45.22
C GLN A 391 34.15 -55.62 46.38
N MET A 392 34.08 -54.30 46.57
CA MET A 392 34.64 -53.63 47.75
C MET A 392 33.58 -53.53 48.84
N THR A 393 33.97 -53.77 50.09
CA THR A 393 33.13 -53.49 51.27
C THR A 393 33.32 -52.05 51.73
N ASP A 394 32.35 -51.52 52.50
CA ASP A 394 32.39 -50.20 53.16
C ASP A 394 33.62 -49.96 54.07
N THR A 395 34.45 -50.98 54.31
CA THR A 395 35.71 -50.90 55.08
C THR A 395 36.98 -50.88 54.21
N GLY A 396 36.84 -50.81 52.87
CA GLY A 396 37.96 -50.81 51.93
C GLY A 396 38.62 -52.17 51.69
N LYS A 397 38.07 -53.27 52.24
CA LYS A 397 38.59 -54.63 52.05
C LYS A 397 37.97 -55.31 50.83
N LEU A 398 38.83 -55.91 50.00
CA LEU A 398 38.48 -56.71 48.82
C LEU A 398 37.86 -58.05 49.24
N ILE A 399 36.65 -58.36 48.78
CA ILE A 399 36.08 -59.71 48.92
C ILE A 399 36.47 -60.51 47.68
N LYS A 400 37.41 -61.46 47.81
CA LYS A 400 37.71 -62.40 46.71
C LYS A 400 36.43 -63.16 46.36
N SER A 401 35.95 -62.98 45.13
CA SER A 401 35.01 -63.90 44.51
C SER A 401 35.76 -65.19 44.21
N ASN A 402 35.21 -66.33 44.61
CA ASN A 402 35.55 -67.61 43.99
C ASN A 402 35.31 -67.57 42.47
#